data_AF-A0A0D2FMG1-F1
#
_entry.id   AF-A0A0D2FMG1-F1
#
_cell.length_a   1.000
_cell.length_b   1.000
_cell.length_c   1.000
_cell.angle_alpha   90.00
_cell.angle_beta   90.00
_cell.angle_gamma   90.00
#
_symmetry.space_group_name_H-M   'P 1'
#
loop_
_entity.id
_entity.type
_entity.pdbx_description
1 polymer ?
#
loop_
_entity_poly.entity_id
_entity_poly.type
_entity_poly.pdbx_seq_one_letter_code
_entity_poly.pdbx_strand_id
1 'polypeptide(L)'
;MSPDELTAITVYQVGALKGFLDREGVPLHHVKPHGVLYGMMCRDYDIAKAVMEGIPKGIPVFGLAGTNMEKAANDLGIPFWAEMYGDVKYSSDGMLVIDRKKKPWDLEDVRKHVSQQLNSQSVTATDGSVVQLPVKEYPISICCHSDSPGCLGIIKTTKEVIDEFNRKHGR
;
A
#
# COMPACT_ATOMS: atom_id res chain seq x y z
N MET A 1 -19.72 2.84 -10.21
CA MET A 1 -19.02 2.60 -11.48
C MET A 1 -19.13 1.13 -11.77
N SER A 2 -19.45 0.75 -13.01
CA SER A 2 -19.39 -0.65 -13.45
C SER A 2 -17.94 -1.14 -13.52
N PRO A 3 -17.69 -2.47 -13.55
CA PRO A 3 -16.37 -3.03 -13.83
C PRO A 3 -15.72 -2.47 -15.10
N ASP A 4 -16.47 -2.31 -16.19
CA ASP A 4 -15.96 -1.75 -17.44
C ASP A 4 -15.52 -0.29 -17.27
N GLU A 5 -16.28 0.51 -16.52
CA GLU A 5 -15.91 1.90 -16.20
C GLU A 5 -14.65 1.97 -15.33
N LEU A 6 -14.49 1.05 -14.37
CA LEU A 6 -13.28 0.95 -13.53
C LEU A 6 -12.05 0.55 -14.34
N THR A 7 -12.21 -0.35 -15.29
CA THR A 7 -11.14 -0.75 -16.23
C THR A 7 -10.76 0.45 -17.09
N ALA A 8 -11.74 1.08 -17.74
CA ALA A 8 -11.53 2.22 -18.63
C ALA A 8 -10.88 3.42 -17.93
N ILE A 9 -11.33 3.77 -16.71
CA ILE A 9 -10.74 4.90 -15.97
C ILE A 9 -9.32 4.59 -15.50
N THR A 10 -9.00 3.32 -15.22
CA THR A 10 -7.64 2.91 -14.89
C THR A 10 -6.72 3.05 -16.10
N VAL A 11 -7.14 2.52 -17.26
CA VAL A 11 -6.40 2.67 -18.53
C VAL A 11 -6.19 4.15 -18.85
N TYR A 12 -7.22 4.97 -18.72
CA TYR A 12 -7.15 6.40 -19.00
C TYR A 12 -6.13 7.12 -18.11
N GLN A 13 -6.19 6.93 -16.78
CA GLN A 13 -5.30 7.61 -15.84
C GLN A 13 -3.85 7.14 -15.99
N VAL A 14 -3.63 5.83 -16.15
CA VAL A 14 -2.29 5.27 -16.36
C VAL A 14 -1.71 5.74 -17.70
N GLY A 15 -2.50 5.74 -18.76
CA GLY A 15 -2.10 6.24 -20.08
C GLY A 15 -1.73 7.72 -20.06
N ALA A 16 -2.53 8.55 -19.36
CA ALA A 16 -2.25 9.97 -19.20
C ALA A 16 -0.90 10.21 -18.48
N LEU A 17 -0.65 9.51 -17.36
CA LEU A 17 0.64 9.59 -16.67
C LEU A 17 1.79 9.09 -17.55
N LYS A 18 1.60 7.98 -18.25
CA LYS A 18 2.59 7.40 -19.15
C LYS A 18 3.02 8.38 -20.25
N GLY A 19 2.11 9.22 -20.77
CA GLY A 19 2.46 10.29 -21.71
C GLY A 19 3.50 11.28 -21.17
N PHE A 20 3.41 11.65 -19.88
CA PHE A 20 4.42 12.49 -19.23
C PHE A 20 5.72 11.72 -18.98
N LEU A 21 5.63 10.48 -18.52
CA LEU A 21 6.78 9.63 -18.26
C LEU A 21 7.61 9.38 -19.53
N ASP A 22 6.95 9.08 -20.64
CA ASP A 22 7.58 8.85 -21.95
C ASP A 22 8.25 10.15 -22.46
N ARG A 23 7.63 11.33 -22.24
CA ARG A 23 8.24 12.63 -22.57
C ARG A 23 9.55 12.88 -21.81
N GLU A 24 9.59 12.51 -20.53
CA GLU A 24 10.75 12.71 -19.66
C GLU A 24 11.74 11.53 -19.70
N GLY A 25 11.46 10.49 -20.50
CA GLY A 25 12.34 9.32 -20.64
C GLY A 25 12.40 8.42 -19.41
N VAL A 26 11.36 8.42 -18.57
CA VAL A 26 11.30 7.64 -17.32
C VAL A 26 10.27 6.50 -17.49
N PRO A 27 10.54 5.26 -17.05
CA PRO A 27 9.55 4.19 -17.13
C PRO A 27 8.48 4.30 -16.05
N LEU A 28 7.28 3.77 -16.34
CA LEU A 28 6.27 3.53 -15.31
C LEU A 28 6.75 2.41 -14.39
N HIS A 29 6.94 2.72 -13.11
CA HIS A 29 7.50 1.76 -12.15
C HIS A 29 6.44 0.84 -11.53
N HIS A 30 5.27 1.37 -11.19
CA HIS A 30 4.19 0.65 -10.51
C HIS A 30 2.87 1.42 -10.65
N VAL A 31 1.77 0.77 -10.25
CA VAL A 31 0.46 1.39 -10.04
C VAL A 31 0.04 1.21 -8.57
N LYS A 32 -0.55 2.25 -7.99
CA LYS A 32 -1.19 2.17 -6.67
C LYS A 32 -2.57 2.82 -6.73
N PRO A 33 -3.67 2.06 -6.54
CA PRO A 33 -5.01 2.64 -6.44
C PRO A 33 -5.10 3.63 -5.27
N HIS A 34 -5.90 4.69 -5.42
CA HIS A 34 -5.96 5.76 -4.43
C HIS A 34 -7.28 5.78 -3.63
N GLY A 35 -7.19 6.18 -2.36
CA GLY A 35 -8.33 6.62 -1.55
C GLY A 35 -9.43 5.57 -1.41
N VAL A 36 -10.68 6.00 -1.64
CA VAL A 36 -11.87 5.15 -1.49
C VAL A 36 -11.80 3.92 -2.39
N LEU A 37 -11.24 4.06 -3.60
CA LEU A 37 -11.09 2.94 -4.54
C LEU A 37 -10.20 1.84 -3.96
N TYR A 38 -9.08 2.19 -3.32
CA TYR A 38 -8.21 1.22 -2.65
C TYR A 38 -8.98 0.41 -1.61
N GLY A 39 -9.73 1.09 -0.75
CA GLY A 39 -10.57 0.43 0.25
C GLY A 39 -11.67 -0.45 -0.35
N MET A 40 -12.28 -0.03 -1.46
CA MET A 40 -13.26 -0.85 -2.19
C MET A 40 -12.60 -2.12 -2.74
N MET A 41 -11.42 -2.00 -3.35
CA MET A 41 -10.66 -3.15 -3.86
C MET A 41 -10.22 -4.12 -2.76
N CYS A 42 -9.95 -3.66 -1.52
CA CYS A 42 -9.68 -4.59 -0.42
C CYS A 42 -10.89 -5.50 -0.12
N ARG A 43 -12.12 -4.99 -0.27
CA ARG A 43 -13.37 -5.64 0.17
C ARG A 43 -14.15 -6.32 -0.95
N ASP A 44 -13.92 -5.94 -2.20
CA ASP A 44 -14.68 -6.41 -3.36
C ASP A 44 -13.73 -6.90 -4.46
N TYR A 45 -13.85 -8.20 -4.78
CA TYR A 45 -13.02 -8.86 -5.78
C TYR A 45 -13.29 -8.39 -7.20
N ASP A 46 -14.55 -8.13 -7.57
CA ASP A 46 -14.89 -7.74 -8.94
C ASP A 46 -14.39 -6.32 -9.22
N ILE A 47 -14.43 -5.44 -8.22
CA ILE A 47 -13.82 -4.11 -8.28
C ILE A 47 -12.29 -4.23 -8.39
N ALA A 48 -11.67 -5.07 -7.55
CA ALA A 48 -10.22 -5.28 -7.59
C ALA A 48 -9.78 -5.79 -8.97
N LYS A 49 -10.44 -6.82 -9.49
CA LYS A 49 -10.18 -7.41 -10.79
C LYS A 49 -10.32 -6.38 -11.92
N ALA A 50 -11.41 -5.62 -11.95
CA ALA A 50 -11.64 -4.60 -12.96
C ALA A 50 -10.55 -3.52 -13.00
N VAL A 51 -10.11 -3.04 -11.82
CA VAL A 51 -9.00 -2.08 -11.76
C VAL A 51 -7.70 -2.72 -12.25
N MET A 52 -7.42 -3.96 -11.83
CA MET A 52 -6.23 -4.70 -12.23
C MET A 52 -6.16 -4.97 -13.74
N GLU A 53 -7.29 -5.26 -14.39
CA GLU A 53 -7.38 -5.44 -15.85
C GLU A 53 -7.01 -4.17 -16.65
N GLY A 54 -7.15 -2.99 -16.03
CA GLY A 54 -6.72 -1.73 -16.62
C GLY A 54 -5.23 -1.40 -16.45
N ILE A 55 -4.47 -2.21 -15.71
CA ILE A 55 -3.03 -2.01 -15.48
C ILE A 55 -2.23 -2.61 -16.64
N PRO A 56 -1.23 -1.90 -17.20
CA PRO A 56 -0.38 -2.45 -18.25
C PRO A 56 0.36 -3.71 -17.79
N LYS A 57 0.49 -4.69 -18.69
CA LYS A 57 1.15 -5.97 -18.40
C LYS A 57 2.56 -5.77 -17.84
N GLY A 58 2.89 -6.55 -16.82
CA GLY A 58 4.21 -6.55 -16.18
C GLY A 58 4.47 -5.37 -15.24
N ILE A 59 3.56 -4.40 -15.13
CA ILE A 59 3.67 -3.31 -14.16
C ILE A 59 3.22 -3.79 -12.79
N PRO A 60 4.07 -3.73 -11.76
CA PRO A 60 3.69 -4.10 -10.40
C PRO A 60 2.58 -3.23 -9.83
N VAL A 61 1.79 -3.82 -8.94
CA VAL A 61 0.76 -3.11 -8.17
C VAL A 61 1.09 -3.12 -6.69
N PHE A 62 0.91 -1.99 -6.02
CA PHE A 62 0.96 -1.92 -4.57
C PHE A 62 -0.44 -2.20 -4.02
N GLY A 63 -0.54 -3.09 -3.04
CA GLY A 63 -1.81 -3.39 -2.39
C GLY A 63 -1.66 -3.99 -1.01
N LEU A 64 -2.78 -4.05 -0.30
CA LEU A 64 -2.84 -4.63 1.03
C LEU A 64 -2.88 -6.16 0.93
N ALA A 65 -1.84 -6.82 1.42
CA ALA A 65 -1.76 -8.28 1.43
C ALA A 65 -2.89 -8.89 2.29
N GLY A 66 -3.36 -10.09 1.93
CA GLY A 66 -4.47 -10.77 2.59
C GLY A 66 -5.87 -10.28 2.15
N THR A 67 -5.94 -9.42 1.14
CA THR A 67 -7.21 -8.84 0.66
C THR A 67 -7.55 -9.29 -0.76
N ASN A 68 -8.71 -8.86 -1.26
CA ASN A 68 -9.10 -9.09 -2.66
C ASN A 68 -8.13 -8.45 -3.68
N MET A 69 -7.33 -7.45 -3.29
CA MET A 69 -6.28 -6.90 -4.14
C MET A 69 -5.20 -7.93 -4.46
N GLU A 70 -4.71 -8.64 -3.44
CA GLU A 70 -3.71 -9.69 -3.61
C GLU A 70 -4.28 -10.83 -4.46
N LYS A 71 -5.51 -11.26 -4.16
CA LYS A 71 -6.19 -12.32 -4.90
C LYS A 71 -6.32 -11.97 -6.38
N ALA A 72 -6.85 -10.78 -6.70
CA ALA A 72 -7.03 -10.35 -8.08
C ALA A 72 -5.70 -10.22 -8.85
N ALA A 73 -4.66 -9.67 -8.20
CA ALA A 73 -3.33 -9.57 -8.82
C ALA A 73 -2.77 -10.95 -9.16
N ASN A 74 -2.87 -11.92 -8.23
CA ASN A 74 -2.41 -13.29 -8.45
C ASN A 74 -3.21 -14.02 -9.53
N ASP A 75 -4.54 -13.91 -9.53
CA ASP A 75 -5.41 -14.55 -10.53
C ASP A 75 -5.12 -14.03 -11.95
N LEU A 76 -4.73 -12.76 -12.09
CA LEU A 76 -4.40 -12.11 -13.36
C LEU A 76 -2.89 -12.17 -13.71
N GLY A 77 -2.06 -12.72 -12.83
CA GLY A 77 -0.60 -12.79 -13.02
C GLY A 77 0.10 -11.42 -13.00
N ILE A 78 -0.46 -10.44 -12.30
CA ILE A 78 0.14 -9.11 -12.11
C ILE A 78 1.12 -9.16 -10.94
N PRO A 79 2.36 -8.64 -11.07
CA PRO A 79 3.30 -8.60 -9.96
C PRO A 79 2.73 -7.80 -8.78
N PHE A 80 2.62 -8.43 -7.61
CA PHE A 80 2.05 -7.81 -6.42
C PHE A 80 3.14 -7.46 -5.41
N TRP A 81 3.18 -6.20 -4.96
CA TRP A 81 4.04 -5.76 -3.88
C TRP A 81 3.16 -5.36 -2.68
N ALA A 82 3.50 -5.89 -1.51
CA ALA A 82 2.74 -5.66 -0.31
C ALA A 82 2.99 -4.25 0.23
N GLU A 83 1.91 -3.57 0.60
CA GLU A 83 1.97 -2.26 1.23
C GLU A 83 1.75 -2.35 2.74
N MET A 84 2.66 -1.72 3.48
CA MET A 84 2.59 -1.44 4.91
C MET A 84 2.48 0.08 5.12
N TYR A 85 2.22 0.52 6.35
CA TYR A 85 1.93 1.93 6.62
C TYR A 85 2.69 2.45 7.83
N GLY A 86 3.33 3.61 7.72
CA GLY A 86 4.03 4.25 8.82
C GLY A 86 3.11 5.07 9.74
N ASP A 87 1.96 5.50 9.22
CA ASP A 87 1.09 6.49 9.86
C ASP A 87 -0.42 6.18 9.73
N VAL A 88 -0.77 4.91 9.49
CA VAL A 88 -2.16 4.45 9.41
C VAL A 88 -2.36 3.30 10.38
N LYS A 89 -3.45 3.36 11.16
CA LYS A 89 -3.80 2.30 12.12
C LYS A 89 -4.56 1.19 11.43
N TYR A 90 -4.58 0.02 12.06
CA TYR A 90 -5.32 -1.14 11.59
C TYR A 90 -6.45 -1.47 12.57
N SER A 91 -7.56 -1.97 12.05
CA SER A 91 -8.63 -2.59 12.84
C SER A 91 -8.30 -4.06 13.12
N SER A 92 -9.06 -4.71 14.01
CA SER A 92 -8.83 -6.11 14.40
C SER A 92 -9.08 -7.13 13.28
N ASP A 93 -9.74 -6.73 12.21
CA ASP A 93 -9.89 -7.51 10.97
C ASP A 93 -8.74 -7.28 9.97
N GLY A 94 -7.73 -6.50 10.33
CA GLY A 94 -6.56 -6.22 9.49
C GLY A 94 -6.79 -5.15 8.41
N MET A 95 -7.92 -4.45 8.43
CA MET A 95 -8.19 -3.35 7.52
C MET A 95 -7.59 -2.04 8.00
N LEU A 96 -7.36 -1.11 7.07
CA LEU A 96 -6.84 0.23 7.37
C LEU A 96 -7.94 1.12 7.95
N VAL A 97 -7.64 1.77 9.07
CA VAL A 97 -8.51 2.76 9.71
C VAL A 97 -8.16 4.15 9.19
N ILE A 98 -9.00 4.65 8.28
CA ILE A 98 -8.80 5.97 7.64
C ILE A 98 -9.52 7.04 8.47
N ASP A 99 -8.74 7.86 9.17
CA ASP A 99 -9.25 9.03 9.87
C ASP A 99 -9.68 10.14 8.90
N ARG A 100 -10.89 10.68 9.06
CA ARG A 100 -11.34 11.86 8.28
C ARG A 100 -10.45 13.09 8.50
N LYS A 101 -9.88 13.20 9.70
CA LYS A 101 -8.90 14.24 10.06
C LYS A 101 -7.75 13.57 10.79
N LYS A 102 -6.58 13.59 10.17
CA LYS A 102 -5.38 12.96 10.73
C LYS A 102 -4.95 13.61 12.02
N LYS A 103 -4.64 12.77 13.00
CA LYS A 103 -4.02 13.17 14.27
C LYS A 103 -2.49 13.03 14.15
N PRO A 104 -1.71 13.84 14.87
CA PRO A 104 -0.26 13.64 14.91
C PRO A 104 0.06 12.25 15.48
N TRP A 105 1.07 11.61 14.91
CA TRP A 105 1.68 10.42 15.50
C TRP A 105 2.85 10.84 16.39
N ASP A 106 2.99 10.20 17.55
CA ASP A 106 4.22 10.25 18.31
C ASP A 106 5.31 9.49 17.53
N LEU A 107 6.52 10.04 17.46
CA LEU A 107 7.60 9.43 16.66
C LEU A 107 8.05 8.08 17.22
N GLU A 108 7.96 7.88 18.53
CA GLU A 108 8.25 6.59 19.15
C GLU A 108 7.17 5.55 18.81
N ASP A 109 5.91 5.98 18.68
CA ASP A 109 4.84 5.10 18.22
C ASP A 109 5.02 4.71 16.74
N VAL A 110 5.48 5.64 15.89
CA VAL A 110 5.86 5.32 14.50
C VAL A 110 6.97 4.27 14.48
N ARG A 111 8.04 4.47 15.29
CA ARG A 111 9.16 3.53 15.38
C ARG A 111 8.67 2.13 15.77
N LYS A 112 7.86 2.02 16.83
CA LYS A 112 7.29 0.75 17.29
C LYS A 112 6.40 0.11 16.22
N HIS A 113 5.52 0.90 15.61
CA HIS A 113 4.56 0.43 14.62
C HIS A 113 5.23 -0.12 13.36
N VAL A 114 6.21 0.60 12.81
CA VAL A 114 6.98 0.17 11.63
C VAL A 114 7.89 -1.01 11.98
N SER A 115 8.54 -0.98 13.15
CA SER A 115 9.39 -2.09 13.59
C SER A 115 8.60 -3.38 13.76
N GLN A 116 7.38 -3.32 14.32
CA GLN A 116 6.50 -4.47 14.47
C GLN A 116 6.09 -5.05 13.11
N GLN A 117 5.72 -4.18 12.17
CA GLN A 117 5.36 -4.58 10.80
C GLN A 117 6.51 -5.30 10.10
N LEU A 118 7.74 -4.79 10.18
CA LEU A 118 8.88 -5.37 9.49
C LEU A 118 9.42 -6.65 10.16
N ASN A 119 9.57 -6.65 11.49
CA ASN A 119 10.22 -7.76 12.18
C ASN A 119 9.27 -8.91 12.51
N SER A 120 7.98 -8.60 12.72
CA SER A 120 7.00 -9.58 13.19
C SER A 120 5.84 -9.77 12.23
N GLN A 121 5.83 -9.09 11.08
CA GLN A 121 4.73 -9.11 10.10
C GLN A 121 3.36 -8.97 10.77
N SER A 122 3.27 -8.08 11.76
CA SER A 122 2.04 -7.87 12.54
C SER A 122 1.89 -6.42 12.96
N VAL A 123 0.71 -6.08 13.43
CA VAL A 123 0.36 -4.76 13.95
C VAL A 123 -0.47 -4.88 15.22
N THR A 124 -0.32 -3.90 16.10
CA THR A 124 -1.28 -3.69 17.20
C THR A 124 -2.44 -2.87 16.66
N ALA A 125 -3.63 -3.47 16.61
CA ALA A 125 -4.85 -2.84 16.13
C ALA A 125 -5.38 -1.78 17.10
N THR A 126 -6.36 -0.99 16.67
CA THR A 126 -6.95 0.09 17.47
C THR A 126 -7.62 -0.38 18.77
N ASP A 127 -7.99 -1.65 18.86
CA ASP A 127 -8.55 -2.27 20.08
C ASP A 127 -7.51 -2.96 20.96
N GLY A 128 -6.22 -2.88 20.58
CA GLY A 128 -5.10 -3.49 21.29
C GLY A 128 -4.82 -4.95 20.92
N SER A 129 -5.62 -5.57 20.06
CA SER A 129 -5.33 -6.92 19.55
C SER A 129 -4.12 -6.93 18.62
N VAL A 130 -3.42 -8.06 18.54
CA VAL A 130 -2.33 -8.24 17.57
C VAL A 130 -2.86 -8.94 16.32
N VAL A 131 -2.72 -8.27 15.17
CA VAL A 131 -3.18 -8.77 13.87
C VAL A 131 -1.98 -9.13 13.02
N GLN A 132 -2.01 -10.31 12.39
CA GLN A 132 -0.97 -10.75 11.45
C GLN A 132 -1.22 -10.13 10.08
N LEU A 133 -0.15 -9.63 9.45
CA LEU A 133 -0.13 -9.11 8.09
C LEU A 133 0.46 -10.20 7.18
N PRO A 134 -0.35 -10.84 6.31
CA PRO A 134 0.10 -11.97 5.49
C PRO A 134 0.89 -11.51 4.26
N VAL A 135 1.98 -10.75 4.47
CA VAL A 135 2.79 -10.16 3.39
C VAL A 135 3.67 -11.17 2.66
N LYS A 136 3.76 -12.42 3.14
CA LYS A 136 4.49 -13.53 2.50
C LYS A 136 5.93 -13.09 2.16
N GLU A 137 6.41 -13.44 0.97
CA GLU A 137 7.71 -13.06 0.43
C GLU A 137 7.64 -11.90 -0.58
N TYR A 138 6.54 -11.14 -0.58
CA TYR A 138 6.40 -10.01 -1.51
C TYR A 138 7.46 -8.93 -1.23
N PRO A 139 7.90 -8.19 -2.26
CA PRO A 139 8.52 -6.90 -2.05
C PRO A 139 7.59 -5.98 -1.24
N ILE A 140 8.16 -5.22 -0.31
CA ILE A 140 7.39 -4.40 0.64
C ILE A 140 7.64 -2.92 0.35
N SER A 141 6.57 -2.14 0.32
CA SER A 141 6.59 -0.69 0.39
C SER A 141 5.95 -0.23 1.71
N ILE A 142 6.53 0.78 2.37
CA ILE A 142 5.90 1.42 3.54
C ILE A 142 5.43 2.82 3.13
N CYS A 143 4.11 3.02 3.17
CA CYS A 143 3.48 4.30 2.85
C CYS A 143 3.53 5.25 4.05
N CYS A 144 4.01 6.47 3.82
CA CYS A 144 3.90 7.60 4.72
C CYS A 144 3.20 8.73 3.98
N HIS A 145 2.29 9.44 4.64
CA HIS A 145 1.54 10.48 3.96
C HIS A 145 2.06 11.88 4.27
N SER A 146 2.12 12.73 3.25
CA SER A 146 2.57 14.12 3.37
C SER A 146 1.57 15.04 4.06
N ASP A 147 0.29 14.66 4.12
CA ASP A 147 -0.80 15.38 4.80
C ASP A 147 -0.91 15.03 6.30
N SER A 148 -0.15 14.05 6.78
CA SER A 148 -0.07 13.71 8.20
C SER A 148 0.64 14.83 8.98
N PRO A 149 0.08 15.33 10.10
CA PRO A 149 0.77 16.28 10.95
C PRO A 149 2.13 15.74 11.41
N GLY A 150 3.21 16.48 11.13
CA GLY A 150 4.57 16.02 11.44
C GLY A 150 5.16 15.02 10.44
N CYS A 151 4.63 14.93 9.21
CA CYS A 151 5.02 13.96 8.17
C CYS A 151 6.53 13.80 7.97
N LEU A 152 7.32 14.89 8.03
CA LEU A 152 8.78 14.80 7.91
C LEU A 152 9.43 13.97 9.03
N GLY A 153 8.92 14.07 10.25
CA GLY A 153 9.37 13.23 11.37
C GLY A 153 9.00 11.78 11.14
N ILE A 154 7.76 11.52 10.71
CA ILE A 154 7.25 10.17 10.37
C ILE A 154 8.14 9.52 9.30
N ILE A 155 8.42 10.23 8.20
CA ILE A 155 9.24 9.73 7.08
C ILE A 155 10.67 9.43 7.54
N LYS A 156 11.29 10.33 8.32
CA LYS A 156 12.65 10.13 8.83
C LYS A 156 12.73 8.91 9.75
N THR A 157 11.84 8.82 10.73
CA THR A 157 11.78 7.66 11.65
C THR A 157 11.52 6.37 10.91
N THR A 158 10.57 6.36 9.96
CA THR A 158 10.27 5.18 9.13
C THR A 158 11.50 4.75 8.35
N LYS A 159 12.22 5.69 7.72
CA LYS A 159 13.46 5.40 7.00
C LYS A 159 14.55 4.82 7.90
N GLU A 160 14.76 5.39 9.09
CA GLU A 160 15.74 4.86 10.05
C GLU A 160 15.46 3.40 10.40
N VAL A 161 14.20 3.06 10.69
CA VAL A 161 13.79 1.68 10.99
C VAL A 161 14.00 0.75 9.79
N ILE A 162 13.67 1.19 8.58
CA ILE A 162 13.91 0.41 7.35
C ILE A 162 15.42 0.17 7.14
N ASP A 163 16.24 1.21 7.30
CA ASP A 163 17.68 1.10 7.11
C ASP A 163 18.31 0.16 8.16
N GLU A 164 17.85 0.21 9.42
CA GLU A 164 18.23 -0.73 10.47
C GLU A 164 17.85 -2.17 10.12
N PHE A 165 16.61 -2.38 9.66
CA PHE A 165 16.12 -3.68 9.24
C PHE A 165 16.93 -4.24 8.07
N ASN A 166 17.19 -3.44 7.03
CA ASN A 166 17.96 -3.87 5.86
C ASN A 166 19.39 -4.23 6.23
N ARG A 167 20.08 -3.40 7.04
CA ARG A 167 21.43 -3.72 7.54
C ARG A 167 21.48 -5.05 8.28
N LYS A 168 20.50 -5.34 9.14
CA LYS A 168 20.41 -6.60 9.89
C LYS A 168 20.22 -7.83 8.99
N HIS A 169 19.62 -7.65 7.82
CA HIS A 169 19.29 -8.73 6.87
C HIS A 169 20.17 -8.72 5.61
N GLY A 170 21.24 -7.92 5.57
CA GLY A 170 22.20 -7.88 4.46
C GLY A 170 21.61 -7.34 3.15
N ARG A 171 20.65 -6.42 3.23
CA ARG A 171 20.02 -5.74 2.08
C ARG A 171 20.55 -4.31 1.93
#